data_AF-A0A2D5VIT5-F1
#
_entry.id   AF-A0A2D5VIT5-F1
#
_cell.length_a   1.000
_cell.length_b   1.000
_cell.length_c   1.000
_cell.angle_alpha   90.00
_cell.angle_beta   90.00
_cell.angle_gamma   90.00
#
_symmetry.space_group_name_H-M   'P 1'
#
loop_
_entity.id
_entity.type
_entity.pdbx_description
1 polymer ?
#
loop_
_entity_poly.entity_id
_entity_poly.type
_entity_poly.pdbx_seq_one_letter_code
_entity_poly.pdbx_strand_id
1 'polypeptide(L)'
;MQVETDERGGYSHGTRALPGYVRSIIKGEINPKPAPRVLTEAPATALIDADNSLGHVAGEYAMKMAIEKADATGFAAVAVRKQQPLRRGHLLRHDGVTGQDDWLQHHQEPVWYHTVAPPVFWGITPSLMLFLPE
;
A
#
# COMPACT_ATOMS: atom_id res chain seq x y z
N MET A 1 -1.18 -2.97 -14.13
CA MET A 1 -0.75 -3.59 -12.85
C MET A 1 -1.05 -5.08 -12.74
N GLN A 2 -2.30 -5.58 -12.58
CA GLN A 2 -2.51 -7.03 -12.39
C GLN A 2 -2.06 -7.89 -13.58
N VAL A 3 -2.39 -7.46 -14.80
CA VAL A 3 -1.93 -8.10 -16.05
C VAL A 3 -0.42 -8.01 -16.20
N GLU A 4 0.14 -6.84 -15.91
CA GLU A 4 1.60 -6.60 -15.95
C GLU A 4 2.37 -7.47 -14.93
N THR A 5 1.78 -7.73 -13.76
CA THR A 5 2.34 -8.68 -12.78
C THR A 5 2.37 -10.10 -13.35
N ASP A 6 1.34 -10.52 -14.08
CA ASP A 6 1.34 -11.82 -14.77
C ASP A 6 2.41 -11.88 -15.87
N GLU A 7 2.55 -10.82 -16.67
CA GLU A 7 3.60 -10.72 -17.71
C GLU A 7 5.01 -10.82 -17.12
N ARG A 8 5.21 -10.32 -15.89
CA ARG A 8 6.48 -10.42 -15.16
C ARG A 8 6.64 -11.76 -14.42
N GLY A 9 5.77 -12.73 -14.66
CA GLY A 9 5.83 -14.07 -14.05
C GLY A 9 5.26 -14.17 -12.62
N GLY A 10 4.66 -13.09 -12.11
CA GLY A 10 4.06 -12.99 -10.77
C GLY A 10 2.63 -13.55 -10.69
N TYR A 11 2.35 -14.69 -11.31
CA TYR A 11 0.99 -15.22 -11.48
C TYR A 11 0.21 -15.45 -10.17
N SER A 12 0.90 -15.64 -9.03
CA SER A 12 0.27 -15.74 -7.71
C SER A 12 -0.31 -14.42 -7.19
N HIS A 13 0.10 -13.29 -7.78
CA HIS A 13 -0.18 -11.93 -7.32
C HIS A 13 -0.80 -11.04 -8.40
N GLY A 14 -0.83 -11.50 -9.65
CA GLY A 14 -1.54 -10.87 -10.77
C GLY A 14 -3.01 -11.27 -10.84
N THR A 15 -3.54 -11.56 -12.04
CA THR A 15 -4.99 -11.71 -12.27
C THR A 15 -5.64 -12.81 -11.43
N ARG A 16 -4.89 -13.81 -10.96
CA ARG A 16 -5.38 -14.84 -10.01
C ARG A 16 -5.94 -14.24 -8.72
N ALA A 17 -5.50 -13.06 -8.31
CA ALA A 17 -6.00 -12.35 -7.13
C ALA A 17 -7.36 -11.68 -7.32
N LEU A 18 -7.81 -11.45 -8.57
CA LEU A 18 -9.03 -10.72 -8.90
C LEU A 18 -10.30 -11.26 -8.22
N PRO A 19 -10.57 -12.59 -8.20
CA PRO A 19 -11.76 -13.11 -7.52
C PRO A 19 -11.77 -12.76 -6.02
N GLY A 20 -10.60 -12.67 -5.39
CA GLY A 20 -10.47 -12.24 -4.00
C GLY A 20 -10.85 -10.77 -3.81
N TYR A 21 -10.34 -9.89 -4.67
CA TYR A 21 -10.69 -8.46 -4.63
C TYR A 21 -12.17 -8.22 -4.87
N VAL A 22 -12.77 -8.88 -5.87
CA VAL A 22 -14.21 -8.76 -6.16
C VAL A 22 -15.05 -9.17 -4.95
N ARG A 23 -14.72 -10.29 -4.30
CA ARG A 23 -15.43 -10.71 -3.08
C ARG A 23 -15.31 -9.68 -1.95
N SER A 24 -14.11 -9.16 -1.71
CA SER A 24 -13.91 -8.14 -0.67
C SER A 24 -14.62 -6.82 -0.99
N ILE A 25 -14.70 -6.40 -2.26
CA ILE A 25 -15.50 -5.24 -2.68
C ILE A 25 -16.99 -5.48 -2.43
N ILE A 26 -17.52 -6.64 -2.82
CA ILE A 26 -18.93 -6.99 -2.61
C ILE A 26 -19.29 -7.01 -1.11
N LYS A 27 -18.36 -7.47 -0.27
CA LYS A 27 -18.52 -7.48 1.20
C LYS A 27 -18.34 -6.11 1.87
N GLY A 28 -17.94 -5.08 1.12
CA GLY A 28 -17.65 -3.75 1.68
C GLY A 28 -16.32 -3.66 2.43
N GLU A 29 -15.47 -4.69 2.36
CA GLU A 29 -14.14 -4.69 2.96
C GLU A 29 -13.15 -3.81 2.20
N ILE A 30 -13.41 -3.55 0.91
CA ILE A 30 -12.64 -2.66 0.05
C ILE A 30 -13.58 -1.58 -0.50
N ASN A 31 -13.21 -0.32 -0.35
CA ASN A 31 -13.89 0.77 -1.02
C ASN A 31 -13.46 0.84 -2.50
N PRO A 32 -14.36 0.59 -3.47
CA PRO A 32 -14.03 0.68 -4.89
C PRO A 32 -13.89 2.13 -5.39
N LYS A 33 -14.33 3.13 -4.60
CA LYS A 33 -14.23 4.56 -4.87
C LYS A 33 -13.63 5.27 -3.67
N PRO A 34 -12.36 4.98 -3.33
CA PRO A 34 -11.74 5.56 -2.15
C PRO A 34 -11.53 7.06 -2.32
N ALA A 35 -11.63 7.79 -1.22
CA ALA A 35 -11.25 9.19 -1.12
C ALA A 35 -10.09 9.35 -0.13
N PRO A 36 -8.83 9.07 -0.55
CA PRO A 36 -7.68 9.20 0.33
C PRO A 36 -7.53 10.62 0.87
N ARG A 37 -7.13 10.74 2.13
CA ARG A 37 -6.92 12.03 2.81
C ARG A 37 -5.60 12.06 3.56
N VAL A 38 -4.95 13.22 3.53
CA VAL A 38 -3.77 13.48 4.36
C VAL A 38 -4.23 13.75 5.78
N LEU A 39 -3.63 13.06 6.75
CA LEU A 39 -3.90 13.23 8.17
C LEU A 39 -2.91 14.18 8.83
N THR A 40 -1.64 14.01 8.49
CA THR A 40 -0.54 14.84 8.98
C THR A 40 0.47 15.01 7.86
N GLU A 41 1.12 16.15 7.85
CA GLU A 41 2.06 16.53 6.81
C GLU A 41 3.21 17.36 7.40
N ALA A 42 4.42 17.08 6.93
CA ALA A 42 5.63 17.84 7.16
C ALA A 42 6.38 18.00 5.81
N PRO A 43 7.45 18.80 5.73
CA PRO A 43 8.16 19.03 4.46
C PRO A 43 8.60 17.73 3.78
N ALA A 44 9.17 16.79 4.54
CA ALA A 44 9.68 15.51 4.04
C ALA A 44 8.80 14.31 4.41
N THR A 45 7.68 14.48 5.12
CA THR A 45 6.86 13.33 5.53
C THR A 45 5.35 13.58 5.44
N ALA A 46 4.57 12.51 5.33
CA ALA A 46 3.12 12.58 5.46
C ALA A 46 2.53 11.26 5.98
N LEU A 47 1.33 11.34 6.55
CA LEU A 47 0.49 10.19 6.87
C LEU A 47 -0.83 10.30 6.12
N ILE A 48 -1.21 9.25 5.42
CA ILE A 48 -2.41 9.18 4.59
C ILE A 48 -3.37 8.12 5.15
N ASP A 49 -4.64 8.46 5.18
CA ASP A 49 -5.75 7.52 5.35
C ASP A 49 -6.30 7.18 3.98
N ALA A 50 -6.18 5.93 3.55
CA ALA A 50 -6.50 5.51 2.19
C ALA A 50 -7.93 4.98 2.03
N ASP A 51 -8.80 5.21 3.02
CA ASP A 51 -10.24 4.96 2.92
C ASP A 51 -10.62 3.54 2.46
N ASN A 52 -9.96 2.54 3.06
CA ASN A 52 -10.13 1.11 2.74
C ASN A 52 -9.93 0.80 1.25
N SER A 53 -9.07 1.54 0.56
CA SER A 53 -8.73 1.29 -0.84
C SER A 53 -7.94 -0.01 -1.03
N LEU A 54 -7.82 -0.42 -2.29
CA LEU A 54 -6.82 -1.40 -2.71
C LEU A 54 -5.41 -0.87 -2.40
N GLY A 55 -4.54 -1.72 -1.83
CA GLY A 55 -3.17 -1.33 -1.47
C GLY A 55 -2.34 -0.77 -2.63
N HIS A 56 -2.65 -1.15 -3.87
CA HIS A 56 -2.00 -0.59 -5.06
C HIS A 56 -2.43 0.85 -5.37
N VAL A 57 -3.71 1.18 -5.15
CA VAL A 57 -4.25 2.54 -5.33
C VAL A 57 -3.66 3.47 -4.25
N ALA A 58 -3.66 2.99 -3.01
CA ALA A 58 -3.03 3.66 -1.88
C ALA A 58 -1.53 3.90 -2.10
N GLY A 59 -0.80 2.87 -2.56
CA GLY A 59 0.63 2.97 -2.81
C GLY A 59 0.99 3.91 -3.95
N GLU A 60 0.20 3.94 -5.02
CA GLU A 60 0.41 4.91 -6.11
C GLU A 60 0.25 6.35 -5.62
N TYR A 61 -0.81 6.62 -4.85
CA TYR A 61 -1.07 7.95 -4.28
C TYR A 61 0.06 8.38 -3.32
N ALA A 62 0.49 7.49 -2.44
CA ALA A 62 1.57 7.76 -1.49
C ALA A 62 2.92 7.97 -2.16
N MET A 63 3.24 7.18 -3.20
CA MET A 63 4.50 7.32 -3.92
C MET A 63 4.57 8.62 -4.71
N LYS A 64 3.46 9.05 -5.35
CA LYS A 64 3.38 10.35 -6.01
C LYS A 64 3.67 11.49 -5.05
N MET A 65 3.03 11.49 -3.87
CA MET A 65 3.28 12.48 -2.83
C MET A 65 4.71 12.44 -2.29
N ALA A 66 5.28 11.24 -2.13
CA ALA A 66 6.67 11.10 -1.70
C ALA A 66 7.64 11.70 -2.72
N ILE A 67 7.42 11.49 -4.02
CA ILE A 67 8.25 12.07 -5.09
C ILE A 67 8.16 13.60 -5.05
N GLU A 68 6.95 14.16 -5.02
CA GLU A 68 6.72 15.62 -4.98
C GLU A 68 7.41 16.27 -3.78
N LYS A 69 7.38 15.63 -2.61
CA LYS A 69 8.07 16.11 -1.40
C LYS A 69 9.58 16.00 -1.53
N ALA A 70 10.07 14.86 -2.02
CA ALA A 70 11.49 14.62 -2.16
C ALA A 70 12.14 15.63 -3.11
N ASP A 71 11.45 16.08 -4.17
CA ASP A 71 11.95 17.13 -5.07
C ASP A 71 12.29 18.43 -4.33
N ALA A 72 11.57 18.75 -3.24
CA ALA A 72 11.81 19.93 -2.42
C ALA A 72 12.82 19.70 -1.27
N THR A 73 12.89 18.48 -0.72
CA THR A 73 13.64 18.20 0.52
C THR A 73 14.84 17.27 0.34
N GLY A 74 15.06 16.74 -0.87
CA GLY A 74 16.05 15.71 -1.18
C GLY A 74 15.64 14.28 -0.77
N PHE A 75 14.69 14.14 0.14
CA PHE A 75 14.15 12.86 0.62
C PHE A 75 12.74 13.04 1.17
N ALA A 76 11.88 12.06 0.98
CA ALA A 76 10.61 12.02 1.66
C ALA A 76 10.10 10.60 1.99
N ALA A 77 9.29 10.51 3.05
CA ALA A 77 8.63 9.29 3.49
C ALA A 77 7.15 9.53 3.81
N VAL A 78 6.28 8.73 3.22
CA VAL A 78 4.82 8.80 3.34
C VAL A 78 4.30 7.48 3.91
N ALA A 79 3.65 7.55 5.06
CA ALA A 79 2.93 6.42 5.66
C ALA A 79 1.48 6.37 5.14
N VAL A 80 0.95 5.17 4.97
CA VAL A 80 -0.44 4.95 4.60
C VAL A 80 -1.10 3.94 5.52
N ARG A 81 -2.24 4.31 6.10
CA ARG A 81 -3.11 3.42 6.88
C ARG A 81 -4.46 3.20 6.19
N LYS A 82 -5.22 2.21 6.69
CA LYS A 82 -6.56 1.85 6.18
C LYS A 82 -6.57 1.57 4.69
N GLN A 83 -5.79 0.56 4.31
CA GLN A 83 -5.68 0.05 2.95
C GLN A 83 -5.66 -1.46 3.00
N GLN A 84 -6.10 -2.14 1.94
CA GLN A 84 -5.92 -3.57 1.91
C GLN A 84 -4.42 -3.92 1.94
N PRO A 85 -3.97 -4.86 2.79
CA PRO A 85 -2.59 -5.32 2.76
C PRO A 85 -2.19 -5.78 1.36
N LEU A 86 -1.02 -5.34 0.89
CA LEU A 86 -0.40 -5.92 -0.31
C LEU A 86 -0.21 -7.42 -0.01
N ARG A 87 -1.00 -8.28 -0.66
CA ARG A 87 -1.01 -9.70 -0.33
C ARG A 87 0.37 -10.30 -0.57
N ARG A 88 1.11 -10.64 0.49
CA ARG A 88 2.23 -11.57 0.39
C ARG A 88 1.67 -12.97 0.12
N GLY A 89 2.43 -13.80 -0.60
CA GLY A 89 1.99 -15.15 -1.00
C GLY A 89 1.42 -15.93 0.19
N HIS A 90 0.40 -16.74 -0.09
CA HIS A 90 -0.30 -17.62 0.86
C HIS A 90 0.67 -18.31 1.82
N LEU A 91 0.68 -17.90 3.10
CA LEU A 91 1.04 -18.80 4.19
C LEU A 91 -0.24 -19.03 4.98
N LEU A 92 -0.68 -20.28 4.97
CA LEU A 92 -1.87 -20.77 5.65
C LEU A 92 -1.77 -20.43 7.15
N ARG A 93 -2.78 -19.76 7.71
CA ARG A 93 -3.04 -19.78 9.16
C ARG A 93 -4.29 -20.61 9.39
N HIS A 94 -4.14 -21.63 10.23
CA HIS A 94 -5.11 -22.67 10.50
C HIS A 94 -5.64 -22.52 11.93
N ASP A 95 -6.04 -21.32 12.36
CA ASP A 95 -6.51 -21.14 13.74
C ASP A 95 -7.86 -20.41 13.72
N GLY A 96 -8.91 -21.21 13.96
CA GLY A 96 -10.31 -20.79 13.98
C GLY A 96 -10.66 -19.90 15.16
N VAL A 97 -10.32 -18.61 15.05
CA VAL A 97 -10.82 -17.57 15.95
C VAL A 97 -11.73 -16.61 15.18
N THR A 98 -12.98 -16.64 15.61
CA THR A 98 -14.12 -15.72 15.41
C THR A 98 -13.80 -14.27 15.00
N GLY A 99 -14.52 -13.78 13.98
CA GLY A 99 -14.79 -12.35 13.76
C GLY A 99 -13.84 -11.62 12.80
N GLN A 100 -13.97 -11.84 11.49
CA GLN A 100 -13.22 -11.09 10.46
C GLN A 100 -13.57 -9.57 10.45
N ASP A 101 -14.74 -9.21 10.96
CA ASP A 101 -15.28 -7.84 10.95
C ASP A 101 -14.67 -6.93 12.04
N ASP A 102 -14.16 -7.52 13.12
CA ASP A 102 -13.58 -6.79 14.27
C ASP A 102 -12.08 -6.50 14.07
N TRP A 103 -11.37 -7.41 13.39
CA TRP A 103 -9.95 -7.27 13.03
C TRP A 103 -9.68 -6.18 11.99
N LEU A 104 -10.63 -5.92 11.08
CA LEU A 104 -10.48 -4.88 10.05
C LEU A 104 -10.57 -3.45 10.61
N GLN A 105 -11.19 -3.26 11.78
CA GLN A 105 -11.49 -1.94 12.34
C GLN A 105 -10.37 -1.40 13.23
N HIS A 106 -9.59 -2.26 13.89
CA HIS A 106 -8.82 -1.83 15.05
C HIS A 106 -7.32 -1.57 14.82
N HIS A 107 -6.61 -2.29 13.96
CA HIS A 107 -5.14 -2.08 13.83
C HIS A 107 -4.63 -2.39 12.42
N GLN A 108 -4.58 -1.37 11.55
CA GLN A 108 -3.73 -1.44 10.38
C GLN A 108 -2.52 -0.54 10.57
N GLU A 109 -1.41 -1.17 10.93
CA GLU A 109 -0.10 -0.53 10.95
C GLU A 109 0.16 0.19 9.62
N PRO A 110 0.69 1.42 9.67
CA PRO A 110 0.97 2.17 8.45
C PRO A 110 2.02 1.45 7.60
N VAL A 111 1.76 1.38 6.30
CA VAL A 111 2.77 0.97 5.32
C VAL A 111 3.52 2.22 4.87
N TRP A 112 4.84 2.16 4.93
CA TRP A 112 5.72 3.27 4.59
C TRP A 112 6.19 3.18 3.14
N TYR A 113 6.08 4.31 2.45
CA TYR A 113 6.61 4.54 1.11
C TYR A 113 7.65 5.64 1.25
N HIS A 114 8.85 5.46 0.71
CA HIS A 114 9.88 6.49 0.76
C HIS A 114 10.56 6.61 -0.58
N THR A 115 11.09 7.80 -0.85
CA THR A 115 11.93 8.05 -2.01
C THR A 115 12.95 9.11 -1.68
N VAL A 116 14.10 9.04 -2.37
CA VAL A 116 15.16 10.05 -2.34
C VAL A 116 15.06 10.75 -3.69
N ALA A 117 15.14 12.08 -3.72
CA ALA A 117 15.24 12.77 -4.99
C ALA A 117 16.49 12.26 -5.70
N PRO A 118 16.41 11.88 -6.99
CA PRO A 118 17.59 11.40 -7.67
C PRO A 118 18.67 12.48 -7.59
N PRO A 119 19.95 12.13 -7.32
CA PRO A 119 21.02 12.99 -7.83
C PRO A 119 20.77 13.14 -9.33
N VAL A 120 21.19 14.23 -9.93
CA VAL A 120 20.95 14.55 -11.35
C VAL A 120 21.67 13.54 -12.28
N PHE A 121 21.31 12.25 -12.25
CA PHE A 121 21.88 11.12 -12.97
C PHE A 121 21.01 9.85 -12.77
N TRP A 122 20.19 9.56 -13.79
CA TRP A 122 19.52 8.30 -14.19
C TRP A 122 19.28 7.15 -13.19
N GLY A 123 18.01 6.73 -13.07
CA GLY A 123 17.61 5.33 -12.84
C GLY A 123 16.73 5.10 -11.62
N ILE A 124 15.41 4.92 -11.81
CA ILE A 124 14.46 4.61 -10.72
C ILE A 124 14.54 3.11 -10.41
N THR A 125 15.08 2.75 -9.24
CA THR A 125 14.84 1.46 -8.58
C THR A 125 13.95 1.70 -7.36
N PRO A 126 12.68 1.24 -7.34
CA PRO A 126 11.91 1.23 -6.11
C PRO A 126 12.41 0.08 -5.23
N SER A 127 13.23 0.39 -4.22
CA SER A 127 13.58 -0.55 -3.16
C SER A 127 12.49 -0.56 -2.10
N LEU A 128 11.82 -1.69 -1.95
CA LEU A 128 10.89 -1.99 -0.86
C LEU A 128 11.67 -2.58 0.33
N MET A 129 11.32 -2.14 1.55
CA MET A 129 11.47 -2.83 2.85
C MET A 129 12.67 -2.43 3.74
N LEU A 130 12.35 -1.80 4.88
CA LEU A 130 13.10 -1.92 6.14
C LEU A 130 12.09 -2.10 7.29
N PHE A 131 12.10 -3.29 7.87
CA PHE A 131 11.47 -3.60 9.16
C PHE A 131 12.53 -3.32 10.23
N LEU A 132 12.23 -2.45 11.18
CA LEU A 132 12.91 -2.45 12.48
C LEU A 132 11.83 -2.41 13.56
N PRO A 133 11.52 -3.53 14.20
CA PRO A 133 11.05 -3.54 15.57
C PRO A 133 12.26 -3.63 16.52
N GLU A 134 12.20 -2.93 17.65
CA GLU A 134 12.74 -3.51 18.88
C GLU A 134 11.71 -4.48 19.46
#